data_AF-A0A1X1Q805-F1
#
_entry.id   AF-A0A1X1Q805-F1
#
_cell.length_a   1.000
_cell.length_b   1.000
_cell.length_c   1.000
_cell.angle_alpha   90.00
_cell.angle_beta   90.00
_cell.angle_gamma   90.00
#
_symmetry.space_group_name_H-M   'P 1'
#
loop_
_entity.id
_entity.type
_entity.pdbx_description
1 polymer ?
#
loop_
_entity_poly.entity_id
_entity_poly.type
_entity_poly.pdbx_seq_one_letter_code
_entity_poly.pdbx_strand_id
1 'polypeptide(L)'
;MMKKSVFVLFAILCTLWTAVAGASPQVDESIFKWVQSSARCDYFFNMQQICYAKDSEGNYDYNKLVVPALKVYDELMINDVVAKRRWNGNSVEGFGDLVGAAEYYVINIQDKTVDFKQQDFLDSTWTTLAENKPDQTVKMEKLSEKSFDYKFYNRIIDYALRNRVKLVLRSNSNADDELLARMQADQDKYRAEHKPWDARDNEELDEKSAAKLKAAMEAQGNDKDKKKKKEKK
;
A
#
# COMPACT_ATOMS: atom_id res chain seq x y z
N MET A 1 -58.76 -50.84 24.29
CA MET A 1 -58.80 -49.75 23.29
C MET A 1 -57.86 -48.64 23.76
N MET A 2 -56.65 -48.55 23.18
CA MET A 2 -55.67 -47.51 23.51
C MET A 2 -55.47 -46.63 22.28
N LYS A 3 -55.78 -45.33 22.42
CA LYS A 3 -55.57 -44.30 21.41
C LYS A 3 -54.06 -44.10 21.21
N LYS A 4 -53.57 -44.34 20.00
CA LYS A 4 -52.19 -43.99 19.61
C LYS A 4 -52.20 -42.59 18.99
N SER A 5 -51.68 -41.63 19.73
CA SER A 5 -51.40 -40.28 19.23
C SER A 5 -50.22 -40.34 18.27
N VAL A 6 -50.43 -39.88 17.03
CA VAL A 6 -49.37 -39.67 16.04
C VAL A 6 -48.78 -38.29 16.29
N PHE A 7 -47.57 -38.23 16.83
CA PHE A 7 -46.75 -37.02 16.81
C PHE A 7 -45.87 -37.10 15.56
N VAL A 8 -46.16 -36.26 14.57
CA VAL A 8 -45.31 -36.04 13.40
C VAL A 8 -44.19 -35.09 13.83
N LEU A 9 -42.97 -35.62 13.98
CA LEU A 9 -41.76 -34.81 14.17
C LEU A 9 -41.36 -34.19 12.82
N PHE A 10 -41.63 -32.90 12.66
CA PHE A 10 -41.12 -32.11 11.54
C PHE A 10 -39.69 -31.65 11.87
N ALA A 11 -38.72 -32.57 11.75
CA ALA A 11 -37.31 -32.20 11.78
C ALA A 11 -36.92 -31.75 10.37
N ILE A 12 -37.12 -30.46 10.08
CA ILE A 12 -36.54 -29.83 8.90
C ILE A 12 -35.03 -29.97 9.03
N LEU A 13 -34.51 -30.77 8.12
CA LEU A 13 -33.13 -30.96 7.78
C LEU A 13 -32.51 -29.61 7.43
N CYS A 14 -31.96 -28.89 8.42
CA CYS A 14 -30.98 -27.83 8.20
C CYS A 14 -29.68 -28.49 7.73
N THR A 15 -29.68 -29.00 6.49
CA THR A 15 -28.45 -29.35 5.77
C THR A 15 -27.66 -28.07 5.56
N LEU A 16 -26.75 -27.83 6.51
CA LEU A 16 -25.34 -27.56 6.24
C LEU A 16 -25.10 -26.80 4.93
N TRP A 17 -25.39 -25.50 4.96
CA TRP A 17 -24.62 -24.55 4.18
C TRP A 17 -23.28 -24.37 4.92
N THR A 18 -22.40 -25.37 4.82
CA THR A 18 -20.97 -25.12 5.03
C THR A 18 -20.54 -24.29 3.84
N ALA A 19 -20.68 -22.96 3.94
CA ALA A 19 -19.81 -22.08 3.18
C ALA A 19 -18.40 -22.58 3.50
N VAL A 20 -17.75 -23.23 2.52
CA VAL A 20 -16.32 -23.44 2.59
C VAL A 20 -15.77 -22.03 2.54
N ALA A 21 -15.53 -21.45 3.72
CA ALA A 21 -14.74 -20.25 3.84
C ALA A 21 -13.39 -20.61 3.23
N GLY A 22 -13.20 -20.25 1.96
CA GLY A 22 -11.90 -20.38 1.32
C GLY A 22 -10.90 -19.67 2.20
N ALA A 23 -9.80 -20.34 2.55
CA ALA A 23 -8.74 -19.67 3.28
C ALA A 23 -8.30 -18.47 2.44
N SER A 24 -8.36 -17.27 3.04
CA SER A 24 -7.89 -16.05 2.40
C SER A 24 -6.48 -16.29 1.85
N PRO A 25 -6.17 -15.88 0.60
CA PRO A 25 -4.86 -16.14 0.01
C PRO A 25 -3.76 -15.57 0.92
N GLN A 26 -2.72 -16.36 1.15
CA GLN A 26 -1.61 -15.94 2.00
C GLN A 26 -0.81 -14.83 1.31
N VAL A 27 -0.71 -13.68 1.97
CA VAL A 27 0.07 -12.53 1.49
C VAL A 27 1.47 -12.57 2.12
N ASP A 28 2.51 -12.45 1.29
CA ASP A 28 3.90 -12.40 1.77
C ASP A 28 4.18 -11.08 2.48
N GLU A 29 4.29 -11.15 3.80
CA GLU A 29 4.56 -10.02 4.70
C GLU A 29 5.96 -9.41 4.58
N SER A 30 6.88 -10.05 3.86
CA SER A 30 8.19 -9.48 3.52
C SER A 30 8.11 -8.54 2.31
N ILE A 31 7.08 -8.67 1.50
CA ILE A 31 6.81 -7.85 0.31
C ILE A 31 5.75 -6.80 0.63
N PHE A 32 4.66 -7.23 1.27
CA PHE A 32 3.49 -6.41 1.53
C PHE A 32 3.34 -6.08 3.01
N LYS A 33 2.99 -4.83 3.28
CA LYS A 33 2.61 -4.38 4.62
C LYS A 33 1.10 -4.32 4.75
N TRP A 34 0.56 -5.06 5.71
CA TRP A 34 -0.83 -4.91 6.13
C TRP A 34 -1.04 -3.55 6.81
N VAL A 35 -2.13 -2.87 6.49
CA VAL A 35 -2.48 -1.56 7.07
C VAL A 35 -3.74 -1.65 7.93
N GLN A 36 -4.78 -2.28 7.40
CA GLN A 36 -6.08 -2.39 8.06
C GLN A 36 -6.96 -3.43 7.38
N SER A 37 -8.00 -3.85 8.10
CA SER A 37 -9.11 -4.64 7.60
C SER A 37 -10.39 -3.81 7.64
N SER A 38 -11.16 -3.88 6.56
CA SER A 38 -12.57 -3.48 6.56
C SER A 38 -13.45 -4.72 6.69
N ALA A 39 -14.77 -4.54 6.74
CA ALA A 39 -15.69 -5.68 6.75
C ALA A 39 -15.64 -6.53 5.47
N ARG A 40 -15.02 -6.03 4.39
CA ARG A 40 -15.08 -6.64 3.05
C ARG A 40 -13.72 -6.86 2.38
N CYS A 41 -12.68 -6.22 2.90
CA CYS A 41 -11.35 -6.27 2.31
C CYS A 41 -10.26 -6.01 3.33
N ASP A 42 -9.12 -6.67 3.14
CA ASP A 42 -7.84 -6.34 3.76
C ASP A 42 -7.01 -5.44 2.83
N TYR A 43 -6.29 -4.48 3.41
CA TYR A 43 -5.55 -3.46 2.67
C TYR A 43 -4.06 -3.59 2.94
N PHE A 44 -3.29 -3.72 1.86
CA PHE A 44 -1.84 -3.84 1.89
C PHE A 44 -1.20 -2.88 0.90
N PHE A 45 0.05 -2.47 1.16
CA PHE A 45 0.89 -1.85 0.13
C PHE A 45 2.24 -2.57 0.02
N ASN A 46 2.83 -2.53 -1.17
CA ASN A 46 4.09 -3.19 -1.47
C ASN A 46 5.26 -2.34 -0.95
N MET A 47 5.92 -2.80 0.12
CA MET A 47 7.06 -2.13 0.73
C MET A 47 8.30 -2.15 -0.15
N GLN A 48 8.44 -3.16 -1.03
CA GLN A 48 9.62 -3.34 -1.87
C GLN A 48 9.56 -2.52 -3.16
N GLN A 49 8.36 -2.27 -3.68
CA GLN A 49 8.15 -1.59 -4.97
C GLN A 49 7.68 -0.15 -4.86
N ILE A 50 7.21 0.31 -3.69
CA ILE A 50 6.94 1.74 -3.48
C ILE A 50 8.19 2.58 -3.77
N CYS A 51 8.07 3.64 -4.58
CA CYS A 51 9.19 4.49 -5.00
C CYS A 51 8.72 5.92 -5.33
N TYR A 52 9.65 6.83 -5.55
CA TYR A 52 9.35 8.18 -6.05
C TYR A 52 9.08 8.15 -7.55
N ALA A 53 8.08 8.92 -7.96
CA ALA A 53 7.69 9.04 -9.36
C ALA A 53 8.74 9.82 -10.17
N LYS A 54 8.72 9.61 -11.48
CA LYS A 54 9.40 10.49 -12.44
C LYS A 54 8.40 11.47 -13.04
N ASP A 55 8.87 12.68 -13.31
CA ASP A 55 8.13 13.64 -14.14
C ASP A 55 8.24 13.28 -15.63
N SER A 56 7.62 14.10 -16.49
CA SER A 56 7.65 13.94 -17.94
C SER A 56 9.03 14.07 -18.56
N GLU A 57 9.98 14.68 -17.87
CA GLU A 57 11.37 14.86 -18.32
C GLU A 57 12.28 13.73 -17.81
N GLY A 58 11.75 12.84 -16.97
CA GLY A 58 12.48 11.71 -16.38
C GLY A 58 13.21 12.06 -15.08
N ASN A 59 13.05 13.28 -14.56
CA ASN A 59 13.58 13.67 -13.26
C ASN A 59 12.71 13.10 -12.14
N TYR A 60 13.32 12.79 -10.99
CA TYR A 60 12.58 12.26 -9.84
C TYR A 60 11.83 13.38 -9.11
N ASP A 61 10.54 13.20 -8.92
CA ASP A 61 9.70 14.05 -8.07
C ASP A 61 9.60 13.44 -6.67
N TYR A 62 10.41 13.95 -5.74
CA TYR A 62 10.48 13.46 -4.37
C TYR A 62 9.25 13.82 -3.49
N ASN A 63 8.23 14.46 -4.06
CA ASN A 63 6.93 14.66 -3.43
C ASN A 63 5.87 13.67 -3.92
N LYS A 64 6.12 12.92 -5.00
CA LYS A 64 5.17 11.96 -5.57
C LYS A 64 5.64 10.53 -5.40
N LEU A 65 4.80 9.68 -4.83
CA LEU A 65 5.05 8.26 -4.66
C LEU A 65 4.28 7.46 -5.70
N VAL A 66 4.93 6.50 -6.34
CA VAL A 66 4.26 5.39 -7.03
C VAL A 66 4.10 4.27 -6.02
N VAL A 67 2.86 3.83 -5.81
CA VAL A 67 2.52 2.88 -4.76
C VAL A 67 1.70 1.72 -5.34
N PRO A 68 2.31 0.55 -5.50
CA PRO A 68 1.57 -0.69 -5.69
C PRO A 68 0.91 -1.10 -4.37
N ALA A 69 -0.39 -1.37 -4.43
CA ALA A 69 -1.22 -1.80 -3.33
C ALA A 69 -1.91 -3.11 -3.67
N LEU A 70 -2.30 -3.85 -2.64
CA LEU A 70 -3.05 -5.08 -2.76
C LEU A 70 -4.27 -5.00 -1.84
N LYS A 71 -5.42 -5.35 -2.39
CA LYS A 71 -6.64 -5.60 -1.61
C LYS A 71 -7.03 -7.06 -1.76
N VAL A 72 -7.19 -7.74 -0.64
CA VAL A 72 -7.75 -9.10 -0.59
C VAL A 72 -9.21 -9.00 -0.20
N TYR A 73 -10.09 -9.68 -0.94
CA TYR A 73 -11.53 -9.55 -0.82
C TYR A 73 -12.14 -10.70 -0.01
N ASP A 74 -13.19 -10.39 0.73
CA ASP A 74 -14.09 -11.42 1.26
C ASP A 74 -15.05 -11.92 0.17
N GLU A 75 -15.77 -13.01 0.47
CA GLU A 75 -16.74 -13.61 -0.45
C GLU A 75 -17.82 -12.62 -0.89
N LEU A 76 -18.22 -11.69 -0.02
CA LEU A 76 -19.29 -10.76 -0.35
C LEU A 76 -18.81 -9.65 -1.30
N MET A 77 -17.57 -9.19 -1.16
CA MET A 77 -16.94 -8.26 -2.10
C MET A 77 -16.69 -8.94 -3.45
N ILE A 78 -16.24 -10.19 -3.46
CA ILE A 78 -16.11 -11.00 -4.68
C ILE A 78 -17.46 -11.06 -5.41
N ASN A 79 -18.53 -11.41 -4.70
CA ASN A 79 -19.87 -11.47 -5.28
C ASN A 79 -20.34 -10.12 -5.84
N ASP A 80 -20.06 -9.01 -5.14
CA ASP A 80 -20.40 -7.67 -5.58
C ASP A 80 -19.64 -7.27 -6.87
N VAL A 81 -18.34 -7.55 -6.94
CA VAL A 81 -17.51 -7.32 -8.13
C VAL A 81 -18.04 -8.12 -9.32
N VAL A 82 -18.32 -9.42 -9.14
CA VAL A 82 -18.85 -10.30 -10.21
C VAL A 82 -20.23 -9.84 -10.67
N ALA A 83 -21.10 -9.47 -9.74
CA ALA A 83 -22.43 -8.96 -10.05
C ALA A 83 -22.36 -7.65 -10.85
N LYS A 84 -21.51 -6.70 -10.43
CA LYS A 84 -21.28 -5.43 -11.15
C LYS A 84 -20.72 -5.66 -12.55
N ARG A 85 -19.76 -6.57 -12.73
CA ARG A 85 -19.24 -6.93 -14.06
C ARG A 85 -20.33 -7.49 -14.96
N ARG A 86 -21.12 -8.45 -14.46
CA ARG A 86 -22.25 -9.03 -15.20
C ARG A 86 -23.28 -7.97 -15.58
N TRP A 87 -23.61 -7.08 -14.66
CA TRP A 87 -24.54 -5.97 -14.89
C TRP A 87 -24.05 -5.02 -16.00
N ASN A 88 -22.75 -4.74 -16.03
CA ASN A 88 -22.12 -3.88 -17.03
C ASN A 88 -21.84 -4.59 -18.37
N GLY A 89 -22.25 -5.84 -18.54
CA GLY A 89 -21.99 -6.62 -19.76
C GLY A 89 -20.53 -7.04 -19.95
N ASN A 90 -19.70 -6.95 -18.90
CA ASN A 90 -18.31 -7.37 -18.94
C ASN A 90 -18.18 -8.89 -18.77
N SER A 91 -17.14 -9.49 -19.35
CA SER A 91 -16.84 -10.91 -19.14
C SER A 91 -16.59 -11.21 -17.65
N VAL A 92 -17.16 -12.33 -17.21
CA VAL A 92 -16.97 -12.94 -15.89
C VAL A 92 -16.18 -14.25 -15.96
N GLU A 93 -15.59 -14.55 -17.13
CA GLU A 93 -14.70 -15.69 -17.29
C GLU A 93 -13.48 -15.56 -16.35
N GLY A 94 -13.11 -16.65 -15.68
CA GLY A 94 -12.03 -16.66 -14.68
C GLY A 94 -12.38 -16.05 -13.32
N PHE A 95 -13.41 -15.20 -13.21
CA PHE A 95 -13.80 -14.53 -11.97
C PHE A 95 -14.39 -15.47 -10.89
N GLY A 96 -14.60 -16.75 -11.20
CA GLY A 96 -14.89 -17.76 -10.17
C GLY A 96 -13.73 -18.01 -9.20
N ASP A 97 -12.51 -17.62 -9.58
CA ASP A 97 -11.30 -17.70 -8.76
C ASP A 97 -10.79 -16.32 -8.31
N LEU A 98 -11.64 -15.28 -8.38
CA LEU A 98 -11.28 -13.94 -7.94
C LEU A 98 -10.94 -13.93 -6.44
N VAL A 99 -9.81 -13.34 -6.07
CA VAL A 99 -9.41 -13.19 -4.66
C VAL A 99 -9.21 -11.74 -4.22
N GLY A 100 -9.06 -10.80 -5.15
CA GLY A 100 -8.68 -9.45 -4.80
C GLY A 100 -8.37 -8.56 -5.99
N ALA A 101 -7.66 -7.47 -5.71
CA ALA A 101 -7.11 -6.60 -6.74
C ALA A 101 -5.75 -6.02 -6.36
N ALA A 102 -4.84 -5.91 -7.34
CA ALA A 102 -3.74 -4.98 -7.27
C ALA A 102 -4.21 -3.58 -7.68
N GLU A 103 -3.76 -2.56 -6.96
CA GLU A 103 -4.12 -1.16 -7.23
C GLU A 103 -2.86 -0.32 -7.31
N TYR A 104 -2.83 0.63 -8.24
CA TYR A 104 -1.66 1.48 -8.48
C TYR A 104 -2.01 2.93 -8.26
N TYR A 105 -1.35 3.52 -7.26
CA TYR A 105 -1.57 4.90 -6.86
C TYR A 105 -0.37 5.78 -7.19
N VAL A 106 -0.63 7.03 -7.57
CA VAL A 106 0.36 8.11 -7.47
C VAL A 106 -0.08 9.06 -6.35
N ILE A 107 0.68 9.09 -5.25
CA ILE A 107 0.35 9.90 -4.07
C ILE A 107 1.27 11.12 -4.04
N ASN A 108 0.70 12.32 -4.09
CA ASN A 108 1.42 13.54 -3.81
C ASN A 108 1.40 13.81 -2.29
N ILE A 109 2.56 13.70 -1.66
CA ILE A 109 2.75 13.84 -0.21
C ILE A 109 2.44 15.27 0.24
N GLN A 110 2.85 16.27 -0.55
CA GLN A 110 2.73 17.68 -0.23
C GLN A 110 1.29 18.16 -0.41
N ASP A 111 0.70 17.87 -1.56
CA ASP A 111 -0.65 18.34 -1.92
C ASP A 111 -1.75 17.45 -1.35
N LYS A 112 -1.38 16.31 -0.73
CA LYS A 112 -2.29 15.32 -0.17
C LYS A 112 -3.34 14.88 -1.20
N THR A 113 -2.88 14.57 -2.40
CA THR A 113 -3.71 14.02 -3.48
C THR A 113 -3.29 12.60 -3.83
N VAL A 114 -4.24 11.81 -4.29
CA VAL A 114 -4.04 10.43 -4.72
C VAL A 114 -4.68 10.23 -6.08
N ASP A 115 -3.86 9.90 -7.08
CA ASP A 115 -4.34 9.46 -8.37
C ASP A 115 -4.44 7.94 -8.39
N PHE A 116 -5.64 7.41 -8.60
CA PHE A 116 -5.89 5.98 -8.80
C PHE A 116 -5.75 5.65 -10.28
N LYS A 117 -4.58 5.12 -10.67
CA LYS A 117 -4.21 4.92 -12.06
C LYS A 117 -4.75 3.62 -12.64
N GLN A 118 -4.68 2.54 -11.87
CA GLN A 118 -4.98 1.21 -12.37
C GLN A 118 -5.46 0.28 -11.26
N GLN A 119 -6.37 -0.61 -11.61
CA GLN A 119 -6.83 -1.72 -10.79
C GLN A 119 -6.81 -3.00 -11.62
N ASP A 120 -6.10 -4.01 -11.14
CA ASP A 120 -6.02 -5.32 -11.75
C ASP A 120 -6.70 -6.33 -10.84
N PHE A 121 -7.80 -6.93 -11.29
CA PHE A 121 -8.44 -8.03 -10.55
C PHE A 121 -7.57 -9.26 -10.62
N LEU A 122 -7.40 -9.95 -9.48
CA LEU A 122 -6.45 -11.05 -9.35
C LEU A 122 -7.16 -12.37 -9.05
N ASP A 123 -6.68 -13.44 -9.67
CA ASP A 123 -7.05 -14.80 -9.29
C ASP A 123 -6.21 -15.33 -8.10
N SER A 124 -6.47 -16.56 -7.65
CA SER A 124 -5.77 -17.17 -6.51
C SER A 124 -4.27 -17.40 -6.75
N THR A 125 -3.81 -17.30 -8.01
CA THR A 125 -2.40 -17.38 -8.39
C THR A 125 -1.72 -16.01 -8.48
N TRP A 126 -2.44 -14.94 -8.12
CA TRP A 126 -2.04 -13.54 -8.30
C TRP A 126 -1.89 -13.12 -9.76
N THR A 127 -2.56 -13.81 -10.69
CA THR A 127 -2.57 -13.46 -12.11
C THR A 127 -3.72 -12.49 -12.40
N THR A 128 -3.47 -11.52 -13.27
CA THR A 128 -4.48 -10.52 -13.68
C THR A 128 -5.59 -11.16 -14.50
N LEU A 129 -6.81 -11.11 -13.97
CA LEU A 129 -8.06 -11.50 -14.64
C LEU A 129 -8.59 -10.39 -15.56
N ALA A 130 -8.51 -9.15 -15.10
CA ALA A 130 -8.91 -7.99 -15.89
C ALA A 130 -8.29 -6.70 -15.34
N GLU A 131 -7.98 -5.77 -16.24
CA GLU A 131 -7.45 -4.45 -15.94
C GLU A 131 -8.57 -3.39 -16.06
N ASN A 132 -8.58 -2.45 -15.12
CA ASN A 132 -9.37 -1.23 -15.16
C ASN A 132 -8.43 -0.02 -14.99
N LYS A 133 -8.74 1.08 -15.68
CA LYS A 133 -8.02 2.36 -15.55
C LYS A 133 -8.98 3.47 -15.12
N PRO A 134 -9.22 3.64 -13.81
CA PRO A 134 -10.23 4.56 -13.29
C PRO A 134 -9.93 6.04 -13.60
N ASP A 135 -8.64 6.40 -13.78
CA ASP A 135 -8.13 7.77 -13.95
C ASP A 135 -8.81 8.80 -13.02
N GLN A 136 -8.86 8.45 -11.73
CA GLN A 136 -9.54 9.24 -10.72
C GLN A 136 -8.52 9.88 -9.78
N THR A 137 -8.62 11.21 -9.59
CA THR A 137 -7.86 11.93 -8.56
C THR A 137 -8.73 12.22 -7.35
N VAL A 138 -8.23 11.89 -6.18
CA VAL A 138 -8.86 12.15 -4.88
C VAL A 138 -8.01 13.16 -4.10
N LYS A 139 -8.66 14.19 -3.56
CA LYS A 139 -8.03 15.06 -2.55
C LYS A 139 -8.32 14.49 -1.17
N MET A 140 -7.28 14.18 -0.40
CA MET A 140 -7.45 13.54 0.91
C MET A 140 -8.21 14.42 1.91
N GLU A 141 -8.11 15.75 1.78
CA GLU A 141 -8.89 16.72 2.57
C GLU A 141 -10.41 16.57 2.42
N LYS A 142 -10.87 15.98 1.29
CA LYS A 142 -12.29 15.73 1.02
C LYS A 142 -12.76 14.38 1.52
N LEU A 143 -11.84 13.52 1.96
CA LEU A 143 -12.18 12.23 2.56
C LEU A 143 -12.48 12.43 4.04
N SER A 144 -13.44 11.65 4.55
CA SER A 144 -13.62 11.55 6.01
C SER A 144 -12.38 10.92 6.63
N GLU A 145 -11.91 11.47 7.76
CA GLU A 145 -10.82 10.88 8.54
C GLU A 145 -11.11 9.45 9.01
N LYS A 146 -12.39 9.08 9.08
CA LYS A 146 -12.84 7.73 9.45
C LYS A 146 -12.87 6.77 8.27
N SER A 147 -12.78 7.26 7.03
CA SER A 147 -12.79 6.40 5.84
C SER A 147 -11.56 5.51 5.80
N PHE A 148 -11.75 4.29 5.28
CA PHE A 148 -10.65 3.34 5.08
C PHE A 148 -9.59 3.93 4.14
N ASP A 149 -10.00 4.57 3.04
CA ASP A 149 -9.07 5.20 2.09
C ASP A 149 -8.20 6.28 2.74
N TYR A 150 -8.78 7.19 3.54
CA TYR A 150 -7.99 8.22 4.23
C TYR A 150 -6.93 7.62 5.14
N LYS A 151 -7.31 6.61 5.93
CA LYS A 151 -6.38 5.91 6.83
C LYS A 151 -5.30 5.16 6.07
N PHE A 152 -5.68 4.50 4.97
CA PHE A 152 -4.77 3.75 4.12
C PHE A 152 -3.71 4.65 3.49
N TYR A 153 -4.12 5.73 2.83
CA TYR A 153 -3.21 6.69 2.20
C TYR A 153 -2.32 7.38 3.23
N ASN A 154 -2.85 7.78 4.39
CA ASN A 154 -2.03 8.34 5.44
C ASN A 154 -0.99 7.37 5.97
N ARG A 155 -1.32 6.07 6.04
CA ARG A 155 -0.35 5.05 6.47
C ARG A 155 0.80 4.89 5.49
N ILE A 156 0.50 4.92 4.18
CA ILE A 156 1.51 4.89 3.13
C ILE A 156 2.40 6.13 3.21
N ILE A 157 1.81 7.31 3.43
CA ILE A 157 2.57 8.56 3.58
C ILE A 157 3.46 8.51 4.84
N ASP A 158 2.94 8.07 5.99
CA ASP A 158 3.73 7.89 7.22
C ASP A 158 4.92 6.96 6.99
N TYR A 159 4.69 5.81 6.35
CA TYR A 159 5.77 4.89 5.97
C TYR A 159 6.81 5.57 5.06
N ALA A 160 6.38 6.33 4.05
CA ALA A 160 7.30 7.01 3.14
C ALA A 160 8.12 8.11 3.83
N LEU A 161 7.51 8.86 4.75
CA LEU A 161 8.18 9.91 5.52
C LEU A 161 9.22 9.33 6.50
N ARG A 162 8.97 8.13 7.03
CA ARG A 162 9.93 7.39 7.85
C ARG A 162 11.06 6.76 7.05
N ASN A 163 10.90 6.54 5.75
CA ASN A 163 11.86 5.77 4.94
C ASN A 163 12.39 6.56 3.72
N ARG A 164 12.40 7.89 3.80
CA ARG A 164 12.82 8.80 2.72
C ARG A 164 14.12 8.39 2.07
N VAL A 165 15.18 8.11 2.84
CA VAL A 165 16.49 7.77 2.25
C VAL A 165 16.41 6.45 1.48
N LYS A 166 15.75 5.44 2.05
CA LYS A 166 15.55 4.15 1.39
C LYS A 166 14.78 4.31 0.08
N LEU A 167 13.71 5.10 0.10
CA LEU A 167 12.92 5.39 -1.10
C LEU A 167 13.72 6.19 -2.14
N VAL A 168 14.54 7.15 -1.74
CA VAL A 168 15.42 7.89 -2.66
C VAL A 168 16.38 6.94 -3.35
N LEU A 169 17.10 6.10 -2.59
CA LEU A 169 18.10 5.19 -3.15
C LEU A 169 17.48 4.10 -4.02
N ARG A 170 16.27 3.63 -3.67
CA ARG A 170 15.49 2.72 -4.51
C ARG A 170 15.08 3.36 -5.83
N SER A 171 14.66 4.62 -5.79
CA SER A 171 14.19 5.33 -6.97
C SER A 171 15.36 5.74 -7.86
N ASN A 172 16.37 6.37 -7.27
CA ASN A 172 17.56 6.91 -7.90
C ASN A 172 18.82 6.43 -7.16
N SER A 173 19.42 5.34 -7.64
CA SER A 173 20.67 4.81 -7.06
C SER A 173 21.84 5.79 -7.13
N ASN A 174 21.75 6.82 -7.98
CA ASN A 174 22.76 7.84 -8.21
C ASN A 174 22.42 9.19 -7.55
N ALA A 175 21.46 9.20 -6.62
CA ALA A 175 21.16 10.39 -5.81
C ALA A 175 22.44 11.01 -5.22
N ASP A 176 22.55 12.32 -5.32
CA ASP A 176 23.71 13.07 -4.84
C ASP A 176 23.74 13.20 -3.30
N ASP A 177 24.91 13.58 -2.78
CA ASP A 177 25.17 13.62 -1.35
C ASP A 177 24.33 14.69 -0.63
N GLU A 178 24.04 15.81 -1.28
CA GLU A 178 23.25 16.90 -0.70
C GLU A 178 21.79 16.47 -0.50
N LEU A 179 21.21 15.83 -1.52
CA LEU A 179 19.88 15.25 -1.47
C LEU A 179 19.78 14.19 -0.38
N LEU A 180 20.75 13.27 -0.29
CA LEU A 180 20.75 12.22 0.74
C LEU A 180 20.84 12.82 2.15
N ALA A 181 21.66 13.85 2.35
CA ALA A 181 21.77 14.54 3.63
C ALA A 181 20.48 15.25 4.04
N ARG A 182 19.84 15.93 3.08
CA ARG A 182 18.53 16.56 3.32
C ARG A 182 17.47 15.53 3.68
N MET A 183 17.39 14.43 2.93
CA MET A 183 16.38 13.39 3.13
C MET A 183 16.58 12.64 4.46
N GLN A 184 17.83 12.43 4.87
CA GLN A 184 18.14 11.87 6.18
C GLN A 184 17.72 12.81 7.31
N ALA A 185 18.03 14.11 7.21
CA ALA A 185 17.62 15.08 8.21
C ALA A 185 16.08 15.19 8.33
N ASP A 186 15.36 15.23 7.21
CA ASP A 186 13.90 15.25 7.19
C ASP A 186 13.30 13.96 7.77
N GLN A 187 13.90 12.81 7.46
CA GLN A 187 13.49 11.51 7.99
C GLN A 187 13.70 11.43 9.50
N ASP A 188 14.86 11.85 10.00
CA ASP A 188 15.20 11.80 11.43
C ASP A 188 14.30 12.73 12.24
N LYS A 189 14.04 13.94 11.72
CA LYS A 189 13.07 14.85 12.32
C LYS A 189 11.68 14.21 12.39
N TYR A 190 11.21 13.61 11.30
CA TYR A 190 9.91 12.96 11.27
C TYR A 190 9.83 11.79 12.27
N ARG A 191 10.84 10.92 12.30
CA ARG A 191 10.92 9.77 13.23
C ARG A 191 11.01 10.21 14.70
N ALA A 192 11.62 11.36 15.00
CA ALA A 192 11.66 11.92 16.35
C ALA A 192 10.28 12.41 16.82
N GLU A 193 9.49 12.98 15.91
CA GLU A 193 8.17 13.53 16.20
C GLU A 193 7.05 12.47 16.15
N HIS A 194 7.25 11.34 15.45
CA HIS A 194 6.23 10.34 15.20
C HIS A 194 6.68 8.94 15.61
N LYS A 195 5.97 8.33 16.57
CA LYS A 195 6.24 6.94 17.00
C LYS A 195 5.86 5.95 15.91
N PRO A 196 6.69 4.93 15.61
CA PRO A 196 6.31 3.86 14.70
C PRO A 196 5.18 3.03 15.30
N TRP A 197 4.35 2.44 14.45
CA TRP A 197 3.31 1.51 14.88
C TRP A 197 3.89 0.10 15.06
N ASP A 198 4.79 -0.31 14.16
CA ASP A 198 5.55 -1.55 14.27
C ASP A 198 7.00 -1.39 13.78
N ALA A 199 7.83 -2.41 14.03
CA ALA A 199 9.25 -2.37 13.70
C ALA A 199 9.55 -2.21 12.20
N ARG A 200 8.65 -2.65 11.32
CA ARG A 200 8.80 -2.53 9.86
C ARG A 200 8.53 -1.12 9.34
N ASP A 201 8.14 -0.18 10.20
CA ASP A 201 7.94 1.22 9.80
C ASP A 201 9.22 2.00 9.64
N ASN A 202 10.27 1.60 10.34
CA ASN A 202 11.57 2.19 10.24
C ASN A 202 12.49 1.14 9.61
N GLU A 203 12.42 0.99 8.29
CA GLU A 203 13.22 0.00 7.61
C GLU A 203 14.71 0.37 7.67
N GLU A 204 15.52 -0.66 7.88
CA GLU A 204 16.97 -0.54 7.78
C GLU A 204 17.40 -0.46 6.31
N LEU A 205 18.49 0.26 6.10
CA LEU A 205 19.18 0.27 4.82
C LEU A 205 20.00 -1.01 4.66
N ASP A 206 20.08 -1.52 3.44
CA ASP A 206 21.09 -2.53 3.12
C ASP A 206 22.50 -1.94 3.28
N GLU A 207 23.50 -2.81 3.39
CA GLU A 207 24.89 -2.42 3.66
C GLU A 207 25.43 -1.39 2.65
N LYS A 208 25.09 -1.55 1.37
CA LYS A 208 25.56 -0.66 0.30
C LYS A 208 24.91 0.72 0.41
N SER A 209 23.61 0.75 0.64
CA SER A 209 22.84 1.99 0.85
C SER A 209 23.29 2.72 2.11
N ALA A 210 23.55 2.00 3.19
CA ALA A 210 24.06 2.54 4.44
C ALA A 210 25.47 3.15 4.27
N ALA A 211 26.37 2.45 3.56
CA ALA A 211 27.71 2.97 3.27
C ALA A 211 27.65 4.25 2.42
N LYS A 212 26.76 4.30 1.41
CA LYS A 212 26.56 5.50 0.59
C LYS A 212 26.04 6.68 1.41
N LEU A 213 25.03 6.45 2.25
CA LEU A 213 24.50 7.49 3.13
C LEU A 213 25.58 8.02 4.07
N LYS A 214 26.39 7.13 4.68
CA LYS A 214 27.47 7.53 5.57
C LYS A 214 28.48 8.44 4.86
N ALA A 215 28.92 8.07 3.65
CA ALA A 215 29.83 8.89 2.85
C ALA A 215 29.25 10.27 2.55
N ALA A 216 27.96 10.34 2.18
CA ALA A 216 27.27 11.61 1.93
C ALA A 216 27.24 12.51 3.19
N MET A 217 27.02 11.94 4.38
CA MET A 217 26.99 12.71 5.64
C MET A 217 28.37 13.28 5.98
N GLU A 218 29.43 12.49 5.77
CA GLU A 218 30.82 12.91 6.01
C GLU A 218 31.24 14.03 5.06
N ALA A 219 30.86 13.94 3.77
CA ALA A 219 31.10 14.99 2.78
C ALA A 219 30.44 16.32 3.18
N GLN A 220 29.18 16.27 3.64
CA GLN A 220 28.43 17.47 4.04
C GLN A 220 29.01 18.14 5.31
N GLY A 221 29.46 17.34 6.29
CA GLY A 221 30.14 17.85 7.49
C GLY A 221 31.42 18.62 7.15
N ASN A 222 32.24 18.05 6.27
CA ASN A 222 33.49 18.67 5.82
C ASN A 222 33.28 19.98 5.06
N ASP A 223 32.22 20.11 4.26
CA ASP A 223 31.92 21.36 3.54
C ASP A 223 31.44 22.47 4.50
N LYS A 224 30.60 22.12 5.48
CA LYS A 224 30.15 23.07 6.53
C LYS A 224 31.33 23.62 7.35
N ASP A 225 32.30 22.78 7.69
CA ASP A 225 33.50 23.20 8.43
C ASP A 225 34.44 24.08 7.61
N LYS A 226 34.56 23.83 6.29
CA LYS A 226 35.32 24.69 5.38
C LYS A 226 34.67 26.07 5.22
N LYS A 227 33.34 26.14 5.09
CA LYS A 227 32.58 27.41 5.02
C LYS A 227 32.74 28.24 6.30
N LYS A 228 32.57 27.62 7.48
CA LYS A 228 32.79 28.28 8.78
C LYS A 228 34.21 28.82 8.97
N LYS A 229 35.23 28.16 8.41
CA LYS A 229 36.62 28.65 8.45
C LYS A 229 36.89 29.82 7.51
N LYS A 230 36.13 29.95 6.41
CA LYS A 230 36.25 31.07 5.47
C LYS A 230 35.54 32.34 5.98
N GLU A 231 34.42 32.20 6.68
CA GLU A 231 33.68 33.34 7.26
C GLU A 231 34.36 33.96 8.50
N LYS A 232 35.33 33.26 9.09
CA LYS A 232 36.13 33.72 10.24
C LYS A 232 37.45 34.40 9.86
N LYS A 233 37.74 34.57 8.57
CA LYS A 233 38.91 35.29 8.05
C LYS A 233 38.45 36.56 7.34
#